data_AF-A0A0K8VI30-F1
#
_entry.id   AF-A0A0K8VI30-F1
#
_cell.length_a   1.000
_cell.length_b   1.000
_cell.length_c   1.000
_cell.angle_alpha   90.00
_cell.angle_beta   90.00
_cell.angle_gamma   90.00
#
_symmetry.space_group_name_H-M   'P 1'
#
loop_
_entity.id
_entity.type
_entity.pdbx_description
1 polymer ?
#
loop_
_entity_poly.entity_id
_entity_poly.type
_entity_poly.pdbx_seq_one_letter_code
_entity_poly.pdbx_strand_id
1 'polypeptide(L)'
;MACNANKAPFLRSIAKRGLASQCPRPLGQAAEVQSTVLNNKLVVATAEASLPITRVSIVLRAGSRNESYENQGAAHLLRVAANLSTKNSTAFAITRNIQQVGGSLSASNDR
;
A
#
# COMPACT_ATOMS: atom_id res chain seq x y z
N MET A 1 -39.17 -47.37 14.75
CA MET A 1 -39.14 -46.42 13.61
C MET A 1 -38.20 -45.28 13.97
N ALA A 2 -36.90 -45.46 13.75
CA ALA A 2 -35.86 -44.51 14.13
C ALA A 2 -35.62 -43.54 12.97
N CYS A 3 -35.84 -42.24 13.20
CA CYS A 3 -35.55 -41.21 12.21
C CYS A 3 -34.08 -40.79 12.37
N ASN A 4 -33.21 -41.34 11.53
CA ASN A 4 -31.77 -41.10 11.54
C ASN A 4 -31.47 -39.84 10.72
N ALA A 5 -31.54 -38.66 11.37
CA ALA A 5 -31.16 -37.39 10.77
C ALA A 5 -29.62 -37.31 10.60
N ASN A 6 -29.12 -38.00 9.57
CA ASN A 6 -27.73 -37.97 9.17
C ASN A 6 -27.36 -36.58 8.64
N LYS A 7 -26.71 -35.80 9.52
CA LYS A 7 -25.56 -34.93 9.26
C LYS A 7 -25.54 -34.24 7.88
N ALA A 8 -26.29 -33.15 7.73
CA ALA A 8 -25.87 -32.06 6.87
C ALA A 8 -25.29 -30.94 7.75
N PRO A 9 -24.02 -30.59 7.53
CA PRO A 9 -23.77 -29.22 7.15
C PRO A 9 -22.92 -29.21 5.88
N PHE A 10 -23.55 -29.54 4.75
CA PHE A 10 -22.96 -29.37 3.42
C PHE A 10 -22.68 -27.88 3.08
N LEU A 11 -23.13 -26.94 3.92
CA LEU A 11 -23.02 -25.50 3.72
C LEU A 11 -22.11 -24.78 4.73
N ARG A 12 -21.29 -25.49 5.52
CA ARG A 12 -20.30 -24.85 6.42
C ARG A 12 -18.84 -25.03 5.97
N SER A 13 -18.60 -25.64 4.81
CA SER A 13 -17.27 -25.60 4.15
C SER A 13 -17.02 -24.31 3.36
N ILE A 14 -17.85 -23.28 3.56
CA ILE A 14 -17.65 -21.94 2.97
C ILE A 14 -16.31 -21.38 3.50
N ALA A 15 -15.30 -21.52 2.65
CA ALA A 15 -14.29 -20.52 2.33
C ALA A 15 -13.29 -20.07 3.40
N LYS A 16 -13.04 -20.82 4.48
CA LYS A 16 -12.05 -20.37 5.49
C LYS A 16 -10.60 -20.84 5.30
N ARG A 17 -10.21 -21.51 4.21
CA ARG A 17 -8.87 -22.15 4.11
C ARG A 17 -8.18 -22.12 2.74
N GLY A 18 -8.45 -21.12 1.89
CA GLY A 18 -7.88 -21.09 0.52
C GLY A 18 -6.76 -20.07 0.26
N LEU A 19 -6.63 -19.01 1.05
CA LEU A 19 -5.73 -17.89 0.69
C LEU A 19 -4.34 -17.96 1.35
N ALA A 20 -4.14 -18.83 2.33
CA ALA A 20 -2.86 -18.96 3.03
C ALA A 20 -1.85 -19.89 2.32
N SER A 21 -2.28 -20.69 1.35
CA SER A 21 -1.43 -21.69 0.68
C SER A 21 -0.76 -21.19 -0.60
N GLN A 22 -0.95 -19.92 -1.00
CA GLN A 22 -0.33 -19.32 -2.20
C GLN A 22 0.83 -18.37 -1.88
N CYS A 23 1.41 -18.44 -0.69
CA CYS A 23 2.68 -17.80 -0.41
C CYS A 23 3.83 -18.81 -0.68
N PRO A 24 4.46 -18.85 -1.89
CA PRO A 24 5.67 -19.62 -2.20
C PRO A 24 6.88 -19.28 -1.34
N ARG A 25 6.77 -18.32 -0.40
CA ARG A 25 7.81 -18.03 0.60
C ARG A 25 7.23 -18.08 2.02
N PRO A 26 7.91 -18.75 2.96
CA PRO A 26 7.53 -18.73 4.37
C PRO A 26 7.58 -17.31 4.92
N LEU A 27 6.59 -16.96 5.76
CA LEU A 27 6.52 -15.70 6.49
C LEU A 27 7.82 -15.49 7.28
N GLY A 28 8.65 -14.52 6.87
CA GLY A 28 9.88 -14.16 7.58
C GLY A 28 11.17 -14.13 6.73
N GLN A 29 11.15 -14.66 5.50
CA GLN A 29 12.27 -14.42 4.58
C GLN A 29 12.14 -13.05 3.92
N ALA A 30 13.18 -12.23 4.05
CA ALA A 30 13.27 -10.96 3.33
C ALA A 30 13.27 -11.25 1.82
N ALA A 31 12.36 -10.61 1.10
CA ALA A 31 12.38 -10.62 -0.36
C ALA A 31 13.65 -9.92 -0.84
N GLU A 32 14.27 -10.48 -1.88
CA GLU A 32 15.42 -9.85 -2.53
C GLU A 32 15.00 -8.49 -3.10
N VAL A 33 15.78 -7.45 -2.76
CA VAL A 33 15.55 -6.09 -3.23
C VAL A 33 16.31 -5.88 -4.53
N GLN A 34 15.58 -5.79 -5.63
CA GLN A 34 16.15 -5.40 -6.92
C GLN A 34 16.13 -3.88 -7.02
N SER A 35 17.27 -3.28 -7.38
CA SER A 35 17.38 -1.84 -7.56
C SER A 35 17.81 -1.51 -8.99
N THR A 36 17.12 -0.57 -9.61
CA THR A 36 17.44 -0.05 -10.94
C THR A 36 17.54 1.46 -10.88
N VAL A 37 18.51 2.02 -11.58
CA VAL A 37 18.72 3.47 -11.66
C VAL A 37 18.34 3.93 -13.06
N LEU A 38 17.35 4.80 -13.12
CA LEU A 38 16.89 5.40 -14.38
C LEU A 38 17.86 6.49 -14.86
N ASN A 39 17.74 6.88 -16.14
CA ASN A 39 18.61 7.91 -16.75
C ASN A 39 18.52 9.27 -16.04
N ASN A 40 17.39 9.57 -15.38
CA ASN A 40 17.17 10.77 -14.57
C ASN A 40 17.68 10.62 -13.12
N LYS A 41 18.46 9.58 -12.81
CA LYS A 41 19.02 9.26 -11.49
C LYS A 41 17.97 8.86 -10.43
N LEU A 42 16.73 8.57 -10.85
CA LEU A 42 15.71 8.03 -9.94
C LEU A 42 16.02 6.55 -9.66
N VAL A 43 16.09 6.20 -8.38
CA VAL A 43 16.32 4.82 -7.92
C VAL A 43 14.97 4.12 -7.72
N VAL A 44 14.70 3.10 -8.53
CA VAL A 44 13.53 2.23 -8.37
C VAL A 44 13.99 0.97 -7.64
N ALA A 45 13.53 0.81 -6.41
CA ALA A 45 13.76 -0.39 -5.61
C ALA A 45 12.47 -1.20 -5.50
N THR A 46 12.53 -2.48 -5.88
CA THR A 46 11.39 -3.40 -5.85
C THR A 46 11.75 -4.63 -5.04
N ALA A 47 10.87 -5.01 -4.12
CA ALA A 47 10.93 -6.26 -3.39
C ALA A 47 9.71 -7.09 -3.77
N GLU A 48 9.92 -8.12 -4.59
CA GLU A 48 8.81 -8.97 -5.03
C GLU A 48 8.31 -9.79 -3.84
N ALA A 49 7.01 -9.76 -3.58
CA ALA A 49 6.39 -10.59 -2.55
C ALA A 49 5.23 -11.33 -3.19
N SER A 50 5.05 -12.62 -2.87
CA SER A 50 3.92 -13.40 -3.37
C SER A 50 2.66 -13.17 -2.51
N LEU A 51 2.39 -11.90 -2.20
CA LEU A 51 1.24 -11.45 -1.43
C LEU A 51 0.24 -10.80 -2.39
N PRO A 52 -1.08 -10.94 -2.15
CA PRO A 52 -2.10 -10.29 -2.97
C PRO A 52 -2.22 -8.77 -2.73
N ILE A 53 -1.33 -8.20 -1.91
CA ILE A 53 -1.32 -6.78 -1.54
C ILE A 53 0.06 -6.23 -1.87
N THR A 54 0.08 -5.09 -2.57
CA THR A 54 1.29 -4.35 -2.93
C THR A 54 1.26 -2.96 -2.32
N ARG A 55 2.40 -2.47 -1.85
CA ARG A 55 2.57 -1.07 -1.41
C ARG A 55 3.58 -0.40 -2.32
N VAL A 56 3.19 0.75 -2.87
CA VAL A 56 4.07 1.62 -3.63
C VAL A 56 4.29 2.89 -2.81
N SER A 57 5.55 3.29 -2.62
CA SER A 57 5.90 4.50 -1.89
C SER A 57 6.98 5.28 -2.62
N ILE A 58 6.82 6.60 -2.66
CA ILE A 58 7.83 7.52 -3.14
C ILE A 58 8.52 8.11 -1.92
N VAL A 59 9.85 7.95 -1.85
CA VAL A 59 10.67 8.48 -0.76
C VAL A 59 11.51 9.62 -1.29
N LEU A 60 11.43 10.76 -0.62
CA LEU A 60 12.18 11.96 -0.96
C LEU A 60 13.20 12.20 0.15
N ARG A 61 14.45 12.47 -0.22
CA ARG A 61 15.49 12.91 0.72
C ARG A 61 15.34 14.41 0.97
N ALA A 62 14.23 14.80 1.58
CA ALA A 62 13.90 16.15 1.96
C ALA A 62 13.01 16.12 3.21
N GLY A 63 13.22 17.08 4.10
CA GLY A 63 12.49 17.22 5.36
C GLY A 63 12.68 18.62 5.94
N SER A 64 12.25 18.82 7.19
CA SER A 64 12.39 20.13 7.84
C SER A 64 13.84 20.56 8.04
N ARG A 65 14.80 19.62 8.06
CA ARG A 65 16.24 19.92 8.09
C ARG A 65 16.74 20.60 6.82
N ASN A 66 16.03 20.43 5.71
CA ASN A 66 16.39 21.02 4.42
C ASN A 66 15.73 22.38 4.17
N GLU A 67 14.99 22.90 5.17
CA GLU A 67 14.34 24.21 5.11
C GLU A 67 15.31 25.34 5.48
N SER A 68 15.07 26.53 4.94
CA SER A 68 15.67 27.80 5.38
C SER A 68 14.78 28.45 6.45
N TYR A 69 15.29 29.50 7.09
CA TYR A 69 14.53 30.24 8.10
C TYR A 69 13.19 30.78 7.57
N GLU A 70 13.16 31.23 6.32
CA GLU A 70 11.99 31.85 5.69
C GLU A 70 10.90 30.86 5.27
N ASN A 71 11.24 29.58 5.07
CA ASN A 71 10.30 28.56 4.59
C ASN A 71 10.07 27.41 5.59
N GLN A 72 10.32 27.68 6.87
CA GLN A 72 10.08 26.73 7.95
C GLN A 72 8.62 26.23 7.92
N GLY A 73 8.46 24.90 7.97
CA GLY A 73 7.16 24.24 7.92
C GLY A 73 6.67 23.92 6.50
N ALA A 74 7.42 24.27 5.45
CA ALA A 74 7.07 23.92 4.07
C ALA A 74 6.86 22.42 3.87
N ALA A 75 7.72 21.56 4.45
CA ALA A 75 7.60 20.12 4.36
C ALA A 75 6.31 19.59 5.04
N HIS A 76 5.90 20.22 6.16
CA HIS A 76 4.63 19.89 6.80
C HIS A 76 3.43 20.31 5.94
N LEU A 77 3.48 21.48 5.32
CA LEU A 77 2.45 21.95 4.39
C LEU A 77 2.33 21.05 3.17
N LEU A 78 3.45 20.64 2.57
CA LEU A 78 3.47 19.69 1.45
C LEU A 78 2.85 18.35 1.82
N ARG A 79 3.12 17.84 3.02
CA ARG A 79 2.48 16.61 3.54
C ARG A 79 0.96 16.76 3.62
N VAL A 80 0.44 17.88 4.12
CA VAL A 80 -1.01 18.15 4.17
C VAL A 80 -1.59 18.29 2.77
N ALA A 81 -0.85 18.92 1.85
CA ALA A 81 -1.26 19.13 0.47
C ALA A 81 -1.28 17.85 -0.38
N ALA A 82 -0.64 16.77 0.05
CA ALA A 82 -0.49 15.53 -0.73
C ALA A 82 -1.82 14.89 -1.17
N ASN A 83 -2.90 15.07 -0.40
CA ASN A 83 -4.23 14.52 -0.70
C ASN A 83 -5.22 15.58 -1.24
N LEU A 84 -4.73 16.75 -1.62
CA LEU A 84 -5.55 17.79 -2.27
C LEU A 84 -5.66 17.51 -3.78
N SER A 85 -6.16 18.50 -4.52
CA SER A 85 -6.31 18.41 -5.97
C SER A 85 -4.96 18.54 -6.70
N THR A 86 -4.88 17.90 -7.86
CA THR A 86 -3.84 18.14 -8.86
C THR A 86 -4.42 18.91 -10.04
N LYS A 87 -3.57 19.31 -11.00
CA LYS A 87 -4.01 19.94 -12.25
C LYS A 87 -5.04 19.10 -13.02
N ASN A 88 -4.92 17.77 -12.94
CA ASN A 88 -5.70 16.83 -13.76
C ASN A 88 -6.86 16.17 -12.99
N SER A 89 -6.89 16.26 -11.66
CA SER A 89 -7.89 15.58 -10.85
C SER A 89 -8.18 16.33 -9.55
N THR A 90 -9.46 16.47 -9.22
CA THR A 90 -9.90 17.06 -7.95
C THR A 90 -9.61 16.14 -6.77
N ALA A 91 -9.55 16.69 -5.56
CA ALA A 91 -9.35 15.90 -4.33
C ALA A 91 -10.46 14.84 -4.14
N PHE A 92 -11.70 15.17 -4.51
CA PHE A 92 -12.82 14.24 -4.50
C PHE A 92 -12.61 13.08 -5.48
N ALA A 93 -12.19 13.36 -6.70
CA ALA A 93 -11.93 12.33 -7.71
C ALA A 93 -10.78 11.41 -7.27
N ILE A 94 -9.70 11.97 -6.72
CA ILE A 94 -8.57 11.19 -6.18
C ILE A 94 -9.06 10.23 -5.10
N THR A 95 -9.76 10.76 -4.09
CA THR A 95 -10.26 9.98 -2.95
C THR A 95 -11.23 8.89 -3.41
N ARG A 96 -12.20 9.22 -4.27
CA ARG A 96 -13.19 8.26 -4.78
C ARG A 96 -12.53 7.14 -5.59
N ASN A 97 -11.60 7.47 -6.48
CA ASN A 97 -10.95 6.47 -7.33
C ASN A 97 -10.11 5.49 -6.50
N ILE A 98 -9.36 5.98 -5.51
CA ILE A 98 -8.55 5.13 -4.63
C ILE A 98 -9.44 4.22 -3.78
N GLN A 99 -10.51 4.77 -3.19
CA GLN A 99 -11.43 4.00 -2.36
C GLN A 99 -12.26 2.99 -3.17
N GLN A 100 -12.63 3.31 -4.42
CA GLN A 100 -13.36 2.39 -5.30
C GLN A 100 -12.53 1.14 -5.64
N VAL A 101 -11.20 1.27 -5.69
CA VAL A 101 -10.28 0.14 -5.85
C VAL A 101 -10.02 -0.60 -4.52
N GLY A 102 -10.48 -0.04 -3.39
CA GLY A 102 -10.24 -0.58 -2.05
C GLY A 102 -8.85 -0.24 -1.49
N GLY A 103 -8.16 0.74 -2.08
CA GLY A 103 -6.84 1.17 -1.66
C GLY A 103 -6.84 2.23 -0.57
N SER A 104 -5.65 2.55 -0.06
CA SER A 104 -5.43 3.70 0.82
C SER A 104 -4.21 4.51 0.37
N LEU A 105 -4.29 5.84 0.55
CA LEU A 105 -3.20 6.77 0.25
C LEU A 105 -2.87 7.57 1.51
N SER A 106 -1.60 7.59 1.87
CA SER A 106 -1.09 8.30 3.04
C SER A 106 0.24 8.97 2.75
N ALA A 107 0.49 10.08 3.44
CA ALA A 107 1.75 10.82 3.38
C ALA A 107 2.25 11.07 4.80
N SER A 108 3.55 10.82 5.01
CA SER A 108 4.26 11.07 6.25
C SER A 108 5.50 11.92 5.95
N ASN A 109 5.92 12.72 6.93
CA ASN A 109 7.13 13.52 6.83
C ASN A 109 7.99 13.30 8.08
N ASP A 110 9.30 13.42 7.91
CA ASP A 110 10.31 13.41 8.98
C ASP A 110 11.25 14.62 8.80
N ARG A 111 12.22 14.78 9.71
CA ARG A 111 13.20 15.86 9.73
C ARG A 111 14.24 15.79 8.61
#